data_AF-W2TR26-F1
#
_entry.id   AF-W2TR26-F1
#
_cell.length_a   1.000
_cell.length_b   1.000
_cell.length_c   1.000
_cell.angle_alpha   90.00
_cell.angle_beta   90.00
_cell.angle_gamma   90.00
#
_symmetry.space_group_name_H-M   'P 1'
#
loop_
_entity.id
_entity.type
_entity.pdbx_description
1 polymer ?
#
loop_
_entity_poly.entity_id
_entity_poly.type
_entity_poly.pdbx_seq_one_letter_code
_entity_poly.pdbx_strand_id
1 'polypeptide(L)'
;MLTDAMRIAVFRLAKEVVETLGTNWFAEDVGLLLLLVHLVVVQTRMCLDEPTTINPESLAVCFHILESAIRCAEESSFVDDSSATQIAKSVREAALYSIQYWVEAKEQNECLPSEVELMIYRFTCCFLAIGGAQMLPESLLQKCSVHMLHVFEQSISSGDFTTACLLLPNLHDLPRLADNTITLITDLVLSQYPHLQWKQTVDEAVASLENLKSRVDFYSKKTVKEACLKLKAIPDCELGELLSNL
;
A
#
# COMPACT_ATOMS: atom_id res chain seq x y z
N MET A 1 35.29 -11.12 7.56
CA MET A 1 33.88 -11.59 7.48
C MET A 1 32.98 -10.38 7.57
N LEU A 2 31.96 -10.28 6.71
CA LEU A 2 30.88 -9.30 6.86
C LEU A 2 29.99 -9.74 8.01
N THR A 3 29.71 -8.86 8.97
CA THR A 3 28.80 -9.13 10.09
C THR A 3 27.38 -8.69 9.73
N ASP A 4 26.36 -9.20 10.44
CA ASP A 4 24.97 -8.75 10.27
C ASP A 4 24.81 -7.25 10.52
N ALA A 5 25.53 -6.71 11.50
CA ALA A 5 25.55 -5.27 11.77
C ALA A 5 26.09 -4.46 10.59
N MET A 6 27.14 -4.94 9.93
CA MET A 6 27.69 -4.30 8.73
C MET A 6 26.69 -4.36 7.56
N ARG A 7 25.99 -5.48 7.38
CA ARG A 7 24.94 -5.62 6.35
C ARG A 7 23.81 -4.62 6.57
N ILE A 8 23.28 -4.54 7.79
CA ILE A 8 22.21 -3.59 8.14
C ILE A 8 22.66 -2.15 7.93
N ALA A 9 23.90 -1.82 8.31
CA ALA A 9 24.45 -0.48 8.12
C ALA A 9 24.53 -0.08 6.64
N VAL A 10 24.83 -1.01 5.72
CA VAL A 10 24.84 -0.74 4.27
C VAL A 10 23.46 -0.36 3.76
N PHE A 11 22.40 -1.09 4.16
CA PHE A 11 21.03 -0.74 3.73
C PHE A 11 20.55 0.58 4.32
N ARG A 12 20.88 0.85 5.59
CA ARG A 12 20.60 2.16 6.21
C ARG A 12 21.29 3.28 5.45
N LEU A 13 22.57 3.13 5.13
CA LEU A 13 23.30 4.11 4.34
C LEU A 13 22.68 4.29 2.95
N ALA A 14 22.31 3.19 2.27
CA ALA A 14 21.67 3.25 0.97
C ALA A 14 20.33 4.02 1.02
N LYS A 15 19.49 3.78 2.04
CA LYS A 15 18.28 4.57 2.30
C LYS A 15 18.61 6.05 2.44
N GLU A 16 19.53 6.42 3.33
CA GLU A 16 19.87 7.83 3.58
C GLU A 16 20.41 8.53 2.32
N VAL A 17 21.19 7.82 1.50
CA VAL A 17 21.68 8.33 0.22
C VAL A 17 20.53 8.55 -0.76
N VAL A 18 19.60 7.59 -0.89
CA VAL A 18 18.42 7.72 -1.75
C VAL A 18 17.50 8.86 -1.29
N GLU A 19 17.31 9.05 0.01
CA GLU A 19 16.51 10.18 0.54
C GLU A 19 17.19 11.54 0.29
N THR A 20 18.52 11.59 0.34
CA THR A 20 19.28 12.83 0.20
C THR A 20 19.50 13.23 -1.26
N LEU A 21 19.90 12.27 -2.10
CA LEU A 21 20.28 12.50 -3.50
C LEU A 21 19.16 12.17 -4.49
N GLY A 22 18.11 11.50 -4.04
CA GLY A 22 17.06 10.96 -4.90
C GLY A 22 17.52 9.75 -5.71
N THR A 23 16.61 9.26 -6.56
CA THR A 23 16.85 8.11 -7.45
C THR A 23 17.87 8.42 -8.55
N ASN A 24 18.15 9.69 -8.83
CA ASN A 24 19.19 10.13 -9.77
C ASN A 24 20.60 9.65 -9.40
N TRP A 25 20.81 9.24 -8.14
CA TRP A 25 22.06 8.59 -7.74
C TRP A 25 22.41 7.37 -8.61
N PHE A 26 21.40 6.69 -9.17
CA PHE A 26 21.58 5.52 -10.03
C PHE A 26 21.71 5.85 -11.53
N ALA A 27 21.67 7.13 -11.93
CA ALA A 27 21.68 7.50 -13.34
C ALA A 27 22.98 7.09 -14.06
N GLU A 28 24.10 7.13 -13.37
CA GLU A 28 25.41 6.73 -13.90
C GLU A 28 25.63 5.20 -13.88
N ASP A 29 24.88 4.47 -13.04
CA ASP A 29 24.98 3.02 -12.89
C ASP A 29 23.66 2.39 -12.43
N VAL A 30 22.82 2.02 -13.40
CA VAL A 30 21.56 1.28 -13.16
C VAL A 30 21.83 -0.14 -12.63
N GLY A 31 23.00 -0.71 -12.92
CA GLY A 31 23.42 -2.01 -12.37
C GLY A 31 23.50 -1.99 -10.84
N LEU A 32 23.92 -0.87 -10.26
CA LEU A 32 23.91 -0.66 -8.81
C LEU A 32 22.49 -0.68 -8.23
N LEU A 33 21.51 -0.06 -8.90
CA LEU A 33 20.09 -0.12 -8.50
C LEU A 33 19.58 -1.55 -8.52
N LEU A 34 19.82 -2.28 -9.61
CA LEU A 34 19.41 -3.68 -9.75
C LEU A 34 19.99 -4.54 -8.62
N LEU A 35 21.29 -4.40 -8.36
CA LEU A 35 21.95 -5.11 -7.27
C LEU A 35 21.34 -4.77 -5.91
N LEU A 36 21.12 -3.48 -5.64
CA LEU A 36 20.53 -3.03 -4.37
C LEU A 36 19.13 -3.61 -4.18
N VAL A 37 18.28 -3.56 -5.21
CA VAL A 37 16.92 -4.13 -5.15
C VAL A 37 16.99 -5.63 -4.87
N HIS A 38 17.82 -6.39 -5.59
CA HIS A 38 17.98 -7.82 -5.34
C HIS A 38 18.44 -8.13 -3.91
N LEU A 39 19.41 -7.37 -3.38
CA LEU A 39 19.89 -7.55 -2.01
C LEU A 39 18.81 -7.21 -0.98
N VAL A 40 18.02 -6.16 -1.23
CA VAL A 40 16.90 -5.77 -0.35
C VAL A 40 15.81 -6.83 -0.36
N VAL A 41 15.50 -7.48 -1.48
CA VAL A 41 14.54 -8.61 -1.50
C VAL A 41 14.96 -9.71 -0.54
N VAL A 42 16.25 -10.08 -0.55
CA VAL A 42 16.79 -11.09 0.37
C VAL A 42 16.70 -10.60 1.82
N GLN A 43 17.06 -9.34 2.07
CA GLN A 43 16.99 -8.75 3.42
C GLN A 43 15.54 -8.69 3.93
N THR A 44 14.56 -8.36 3.10
CA THR A 44 13.13 -8.37 3.47
C THR A 44 12.71 -9.75 3.94
N ARG A 45 13.11 -10.81 3.24
CA ARG A 45 12.82 -12.19 3.66
C ARG A 45 13.45 -12.50 5.02
N MET A 46 14.70 -12.10 5.23
CA MET A 46 15.37 -12.28 6.52
C MET A 46 14.72 -11.47 7.65
N CYS A 47 14.20 -10.28 7.37
CA CYS A 47 13.47 -9.48 8.35
C CYS A 47 12.12 -10.08 8.75
N LEU A 48 11.51 -10.87 7.86
CA LEU A 48 10.20 -11.50 8.00
C LEU A 48 10.30 -13.03 8.17
N ASP A 49 11.41 -13.52 8.74
CA ASP A 49 11.64 -14.96 8.93
C ASP A 49 10.87 -15.49 10.15
N GLU A 50 10.99 -14.82 11.30
CA GLU A 50 10.28 -15.18 12.54
C GLU A 50 9.52 -13.97 13.13
N PRO A 51 8.22 -14.12 13.47
CA PRO A 51 7.39 -13.03 14.00
C PRO A 51 7.95 -12.35 15.25
N THR A 52 8.59 -13.13 16.12
CA THR A 52 9.07 -12.63 17.42
C THR A 52 10.39 -11.84 17.33
N THR A 53 11.10 -11.95 16.20
CA THR A 53 12.41 -11.31 16.01
C THR A 53 12.39 -10.20 14.97
N ILE A 54 11.21 -9.84 14.44
CA ILE A 54 11.10 -8.78 13.44
C ILE A 54 11.69 -7.49 14.00
N ASN A 55 12.58 -6.88 13.22
CA ASN A 55 13.13 -5.56 13.50
C ASN A 55 12.41 -4.54 12.59
N PRO A 56 11.45 -3.75 13.11
CA PRO A 56 10.66 -2.84 12.29
C PRO A 56 11.51 -1.79 11.56
N GLU A 57 12.55 -1.27 12.20
CA GLU A 57 13.45 -0.29 11.57
C GLU A 57 14.14 -0.86 10.32
N SER A 58 14.58 -2.12 10.39
CA SER A 58 15.26 -2.79 9.28
C SER A 58 14.30 -3.10 8.15
N LEU A 59 13.06 -3.49 8.47
CA LEU A 59 12.01 -3.70 7.48
C LEU A 59 11.60 -2.39 6.81
N ALA A 60 11.47 -1.30 7.57
CA ALA A 60 11.17 0.04 7.07
C ALA A 60 12.22 0.50 6.04
N VAL A 61 13.50 0.26 6.33
CA VAL A 61 14.60 0.55 5.40
C VAL A 61 14.44 -0.24 4.10
N CYS A 62 14.08 -1.53 4.19
CA CYS A 62 13.89 -2.37 3.01
C CYS A 62 12.72 -1.87 2.14
N PHE A 63 11.55 -1.64 2.73
CA PHE A 63 10.39 -1.16 1.98
C PHE A 63 10.60 0.24 1.41
N HIS A 64 11.27 1.14 2.12
CA HIS A 64 11.62 2.45 1.57
C HIS A 64 12.47 2.34 0.29
N ILE A 65 13.47 1.46 0.28
CA ILE A 65 14.31 1.25 -0.90
C ILE A 65 13.49 0.63 -2.04
N LEU A 66 12.62 -0.34 -1.75
CA LEU A 66 11.76 -0.97 -2.76
C LEU A 66 10.75 0.02 -3.35
N GLU A 67 10.09 0.84 -2.54
CA GLU A 67 9.20 1.92 -2.98
C GLU A 67 9.94 2.96 -3.84
N SER A 68 11.18 3.29 -3.46
CA SER A 68 12.01 4.20 -4.25
C SER A 68 12.45 3.59 -5.58
N ALA A 69 12.69 2.27 -5.61
CA ALA A 69 13.00 1.56 -6.85
C ALA A 69 11.79 1.48 -7.79
N ILE A 70 10.57 1.29 -7.25
CA ILE A 70 9.32 1.38 -8.01
C ILE A 70 9.22 2.76 -8.69
N ARG A 71 9.31 3.84 -7.92
CA ARG A 71 9.25 5.21 -8.47
C ARG A 71 10.35 5.45 -9.49
N CYS A 72 11.56 4.97 -9.23
CA CYS A 72 12.67 5.07 -10.17
C CYS A 72 12.35 4.39 -11.50
N ALA A 73 11.78 3.19 -11.48
CA ALA A 73 11.44 2.43 -12.69
C ALA A 73 10.30 3.09 -13.49
N GLU A 74 9.32 3.70 -12.81
CA GLU A 74 8.17 4.33 -13.46
C GLU A 74 8.47 5.73 -14.01
N GLU A 75 9.30 6.52 -13.30
CA GLU A 75 9.44 7.96 -13.56
C GLU A 75 10.77 8.34 -14.21
N SER A 76 11.81 7.50 -14.12
CA SER A 76 13.17 7.89 -14.53
C SER A 76 13.47 7.53 -15.97
N SER A 77 13.94 8.50 -16.75
CA SER A 77 14.27 8.32 -18.17
C SER A 77 15.54 7.50 -18.44
N PHE A 78 16.38 7.29 -17.42
CA PHE A 78 17.62 6.53 -17.53
C PHE A 78 17.43 5.02 -17.28
N VAL A 79 16.26 4.59 -16.79
CA VAL A 79 15.94 3.17 -16.61
C VAL A 79 15.31 2.66 -17.89
N ASP A 80 15.98 1.71 -18.56
CA ASP A 80 15.41 1.06 -19.75
C ASP A 80 14.37 -0.01 -19.38
N ASP A 81 13.54 -0.40 -20.35
CA ASP A 81 12.45 -1.39 -20.14
C ASP A 81 12.97 -2.73 -19.59
N SER A 82 14.19 -3.13 -19.97
CA SER A 82 14.83 -4.36 -19.51
C SER A 82 15.14 -4.30 -18.02
N SER A 83 15.70 -3.17 -17.57
CA SER A 83 16.03 -2.91 -16.17
C SER A 83 14.77 -2.70 -15.35
N ALA A 84 13.80 -1.92 -15.85
CA ALA A 84 12.49 -1.74 -15.21
C ALA A 84 11.79 -3.10 -15.00
N THR A 85 11.82 -3.98 -16.01
CA THR A 85 11.28 -5.35 -15.90
C THR A 85 11.99 -6.18 -14.83
N GLN A 86 13.31 -6.05 -14.68
CA GLN A 86 14.07 -6.74 -13.64
C GLN A 86 13.74 -6.20 -12.24
N ILE A 87 13.59 -4.88 -12.10
CA ILE A 87 13.13 -4.24 -10.86
C ILE A 87 11.74 -4.76 -10.52
N ALA A 88 10.79 -4.72 -11.46
CA ALA A 88 9.42 -5.18 -11.25
C ALA A 88 9.35 -6.66 -10.81
N LYS A 89 10.17 -7.54 -11.42
CA LYS A 89 10.27 -8.95 -11.00
C LYS A 89 10.76 -9.09 -9.56
N SER A 90 11.77 -8.32 -9.18
CA SER A 90 12.36 -8.36 -7.84
C SER A 90 11.43 -7.76 -6.78
N VAL A 91 10.82 -6.62 -7.07
CA VAL A 91 9.78 -6.00 -6.23
C VAL A 91 8.61 -6.95 -6.03
N ARG A 92 8.14 -7.61 -7.10
CA ARG A 92 7.10 -8.64 -7.01
C ARG A 92 7.50 -9.75 -6.05
N GLU A 93 8.75 -10.21 -6.08
CA GLU A 93 9.22 -11.25 -5.16
C GLU A 93 9.18 -10.81 -3.68
N ALA A 94 9.53 -9.56 -3.39
CA ALA A 94 9.41 -9.01 -2.04
C ALA A 94 7.94 -8.83 -1.63
N ALA A 95 7.09 -8.32 -2.53
CA ALA A 95 5.67 -8.14 -2.28
C ALA A 95 4.97 -9.48 -2.03
N LEU A 96 5.21 -10.47 -2.89
CA LEU A 96 4.66 -11.82 -2.76
C LEU A 96 5.01 -12.42 -1.39
N TYR A 97 6.29 -12.38 -1.01
CA TYR A 97 6.72 -12.93 0.27
C TYR A 97 6.11 -12.17 1.46
N SER A 98 6.12 -10.84 1.44
CA SER A 98 5.60 -10.02 2.54
C SER A 98 4.09 -10.20 2.74
N ILE A 99 3.33 -10.27 1.64
CA ILE A 99 1.89 -10.50 1.67
C ILE A 99 1.58 -11.93 2.14
N GLN A 100 2.32 -12.92 1.62
CA GLN A 100 2.16 -14.31 2.05
C GLN A 100 2.42 -14.47 3.55
N TYR A 101 3.52 -13.89 4.02
CA TYR A 101 3.87 -13.87 5.44
C TYR A 101 2.75 -13.23 6.30
N TRP A 102 2.23 -12.07 5.88
CA TRP A 102 1.16 -11.39 6.60
C TRP A 102 -0.12 -12.22 6.68
N VAL A 103 -0.53 -12.84 5.56
CA VAL A 103 -1.70 -13.72 5.48
C VAL A 103 -1.49 -14.95 6.38
N GLU A 104 -0.34 -15.62 6.29
CA GLU A 104 -0.05 -16.82 7.08
C GLU A 104 -0.03 -16.52 8.58
N ALA A 105 0.57 -15.41 9.00
CA ALA A 105 0.56 -14.99 10.40
C ALA A 105 -0.88 -14.79 10.91
N LYS A 106 -1.75 -14.16 10.12
CA LYS A 106 -3.17 -13.98 10.48
C LYS A 106 -3.93 -15.30 10.52
N GLU A 107 -3.71 -16.22 9.58
CA GLU A 107 -4.35 -17.55 9.57
C GLU A 107 -3.93 -18.40 10.77
N GLN A 108 -2.69 -18.23 11.23
CA GLN A 108 -2.14 -18.92 12.40
C GLN A 108 -2.47 -18.21 13.73
N ASN A 109 -3.20 -17.09 13.69
CA ASN A 109 -3.49 -16.22 14.84
C ASN A 109 -2.23 -15.72 15.56
N GLU A 110 -1.13 -15.54 14.81
CA GLU A 110 0.07 -14.90 15.32
C GLU A 110 -0.14 -13.38 15.42
N CYS A 111 0.36 -12.80 16.51
CA CYS A 111 0.26 -11.36 16.74
C CYS A 111 1.48 -10.67 16.14
N LEU A 112 1.31 -10.08 14.95
CA LEU A 112 2.32 -9.19 14.38
C LEU A 112 2.26 -7.82 15.07
N PRO A 113 3.40 -7.14 15.25
CA PRO A 113 3.40 -5.75 15.69
C PRO A 113 2.60 -4.89 14.69
N SER A 114 1.76 -3.99 15.19
CA SER A 114 0.90 -3.13 14.35
C SER A 114 1.70 -2.31 13.33
N GLU A 115 2.88 -1.84 13.71
CA GLU A 115 3.81 -1.14 12.83
C GLU A 115 4.25 -2.00 11.63
N VAL A 116 4.49 -3.29 11.83
CA VAL A 116 4.87 -4.22 10.76
C VAL A 116 3.69 -4.43 9.80
N GLU A 117 2.48 -4.60 10.33
CA GLU A 117 1.27 -4.71 9.49
C GLU A 117 1.05 -3.46 8.65
N LEU A 118 1.23 -2.27 9.23
CA LEU A 118 1.14 -1.00 8.52
C LEU A 118 2.20 -0.89 7.43
N MET A 119 3.44 -1.32 7.69
CA MET A 119 4.51 -1.34 6.71
C MET A 119 4.18 -2.24 5.51
N ILE A 120 3.71 -3.47 5.77
CA ILE A 120 3.32 -4.41 4.70
C ILE A 120 2.12 -3.85 3.91
N TYR A 121 1.13 -3.29 4.59
CA TYR A 121 -0.03 -2.66 3.96
C TYR A 121 0.39 -1.51 3.03
N ARG A 122 1.24 -0.59 3.50
CA ARG A 122 1.71 0.56 2.71
C ARG A 122 2.48 0.11 1.47
N PHE A 123 3.40 -0.83 1.65
CA PHE A 123 4.17 -1.39 0.54
C PHE A 123 3.26 -2.11 -0.46
N THR A 124 2.24 -2.84 0.03
CA THR A 124 1.24 -3.49 -0.82
C THR A 124 0.44 -2.46 -1.63
N CYS A 125 -0.05 -1.37 -1.02
CA CYS A 125 -0.73 -0.31 -1.76
C CYS A 125 0.16 0.34 -2.83
N CYS A 126 1.45 0.56 -2.53
CA CYS A 126 2.41 1.07 -3.51
C CYS A 126 2.59 0.10 -4.68
N PHE A 127 2.69 -1.20 -4.39
CA PHE A 127 2.80 -2.24 -5.41
C PHE A 127 1.53 -2.39 -6.26
N LEU A 128 0.34 -2.27 -5.66
CA LEU A 128 -0.92 -2.31 -6.41
C LEU A 128 -1.05 -1.11 -7.36
N ALA A 129 -0.62 0.08 -6.93
CA ALA A 129 -0.72 1.31 -7.73
C ALA A 129 0.04 1.26 -9.07
N ILE A 130 1.03 0.36 -9.18
CA ILE A 130 1.79 0.11 -10.43
C ILE A 130 1.32 -1.16 -11.17
N GLY A 131 0.09 -1.61 -10.92
CA GLY A 131 -0.48 -2.80 -11.56
C GLY A 131 -0.06 -4.14 -10.94
N GLY A 132 0.49 -4.13 -9.72
CA GLY A 132 0.98 -5.32 -9.03
C GLY A 132 -0.07 -6.40 -8.76
N ALA A 133 -1.36 -6.05 -8.81
CA ALA A 133 -2.46 -7.00 -8.64
C ALA A 133 -2.39 -8.18 -9.64
N GLN A 134 -2.05 -7.88 -10.90
CA GLN A 134 -1.93 -8.88 -11.98
C GLN A 134 -0.73 -9.82 -11.79
N MET A 135 0.20 -9.45 -10.91
CA MET A 135 1.43 -10.20 -10.65
C MET A 135 1.31 -11.13 -9.44
N LEU A 136 0.19 -11.10 -8.70
CA LEU A 136 -0.03 -11.91 -7.51
C LEU A 136 -0.94 -13.12 -7.81
N PRO A 137 -0.78 -14.24 -7.09
CA PRO A 137 -1.76 -15.32 -7.11
C PRO A 137 -3.12 -14.81 -6.64
N GLU A 138 -4.19 -15.08 -7.40
CA GLU A 138 -5.54 -14.62 -7.08
C GLU A 138 -5.99 -15.05 -5.66
N SER A 139 -5.69 -16.30 -5.29
CA SER A 139 -6.01 -16.83 -3.95
C SER A 139 -5.32 -16.08 -2.82
N LEU A 140 -4.10 -15.58 -3.05
CA LEU A 140 -3.37 -14.78 -2.07
C LEU A 140 -3.98 -13.38 -1.99
N LEU A 141 -4.28 -12.76 -3.13
CA LEU A 141 -4.89 -11.43 -3.18
C LEU A 141 -6.28 -11.41 -2.53
N GLN A 142 -7.07 -12.49 -2.67
CA GLN A 142 -8.35 -12.66 -1.99
C GLN A 142 -8.24 -12.69 -0.47
N LYS A 143 -7.20 -13.34 0.08
CA LYS A 143 -6.95 -13.35 1.53
C LYS A 143 -6.41 -12.01 2.02
N CYS A 144 -5.46 -11.43 1.27
CA CYS A 144 -4.85 -10.15 1.58
C CYS A 144 -5.88 -9.02 1.61
N SER A 145 -6.85 -8.99 0.68
CA SER A 145 -7.83 -7.90 0.60
C SER A 145 -8.64 -7.71 1.88
N VAL A 146 -8.96 -8.81 2.59
CA VAL A 146 -9.64 -8.77 3.89
C VAL A 146 -8.80 -8.03 4.92
N HIS A 147 -7.49 -8.30 4.97
CA HIS A 147 -6.58 -7.65 5.90
C HIS A 147 -6.31 -6.19 5.51
N MET A 148 -6.21 -5.87 4.22
CA MET A 148 -6.07 -4.49 3.75
C MET A 148 -7.28 -3.64 4.13
N LEU A 149 -8.50 -4.15 3.94
CA LEU A 149 -9.72 -3.45 4.35
C LEU A 149 -9.80 -3.26 5.87
N HIS A 150 -9.30 -4.23 6.64
CA HIS A 150 -9.21 -4.10 8.09
C HIS A 150 -8.22 -3.00 8.51
N VAL A 151 -7.02 -2.95 7.92
CA VAL A 151 -6.04 -1.89 8.18
C VAL A 151 -6.59 -0.52 7.75
N PHE A 152 -7.31 -0.45 6.65
CA PHE A 152 -8.00 0.77 6.20
C PHE A 152 -8.99 1.28 7.24
N GLU A 153 -9.88 0.41 7.75
CA GLU A 153 -10.83 0.75 8.82
C GLU A 153 -10.14 1.19 10.12
N GLN A 154 -9.08 0.47 10.54
CA GLN A 154 -8.30 0.84 11.72
C GLN A 154 -7.60 2.18 11.56
N SER A 155 -7.04 2.47 10.38
CA SER A 155 -6.34 3.73 10.09
C SER A 155 -7.29 4.92 10.13
N ILE A 156 -8.52 4.78 9.64
CA ILE A 156 -9.58 5.79 9.79
C ILE A 156 -9.86 6.03 11.28
N SER A 157 -10.06 4.94 12.03
CA SER A 157 -10.42 5.00 13.44
C SER A 157 -9.33 5.61 14.32
N SER A 158 -8.05 5.42 13.97
CA SER A 158 -6.90 5.98 14.66
C SER A 158 -6.51 7.39 14.20
N GLY A 159 -7.15 7.91 13.15
CA GLY A 159 -6.82 9.21 12.56
C GLY A 159 -5.56 9.21 11.66
N ASP A 160 -5.06 8.04 11.27
CA ASP A 160 -3.97 7.92 10.29
C ASP A 160 -4.52 7.96 8.86
N PHE A 161 -5.01 9.14 8.47
CA PHE A 161 -5.67 9.33 7.18
C PHE A 161 -4.70 9.20 6.00
N THR A 162 -3.42 9.53 6.19
CA THR A 162 -2.41 9.34 5.15
C THR A 162 -2.28 7.87 4.78
N THR A 163 -2.21 6.97 5.76
CA THR A 163 -2.19 5.53 5.50
C THR A 163 -3.52 5.04 4.94
N ALA A 164 -4.66 5.53 5.45
CA ALA A 164 -5.98 5.14 4.94
C ALA A 164 -6.13 5.47 3.44
N CYS A 165 -5.79 6.69 3.01
CA CYS A 165 -5.96 7.12 1.62
C CYS A 165 -5.19 6.26 0.60
N LEU A 166 -4.11 5.57 1.01
CA LEU A 166 -3.33 4.71 0.10
C LEU A 166 -4.16 3.57 -0.53
N LEU A 167 -5.25 3.13 0.11
CA LEU A 167 -6.07 2.06 -0.46
C LEU A 167 -7.07 2.57 -1.51
N LEU A 168 -7.52 3.82 -1.41
CA LEU A 168 -8.56 4.38 -2.29
C LEU A 168 -8.30 4.11 -3.78
N PRO A 169 -7.14 4.46 -4.37
CA PRO A 169 -6.91 4.23 -5.80
C PRO A 169 -6.88 2.74 -6.16
N ASN A 170 -6.56 1.87 -5.19
CA ASN A 170 -6.34 0.44 -5.36
C ASN A 170 -7.58 -0.42 -5.05
N LEU A 171 -8.72 0.17 -4.64
CA LEU A 171 -9.92 -0.59 -4.29
C LEU A 171 -10.44 -1.45 -5.46
N HIS A 172 -10.28 -0.96 -6.69
CA HIS A 172 -10.71 -1.66 -7.89
C HIS A 172 -9.93 -2.96 -8.17
N ASP A 173 -8.66 -3.02 -7.73
CA ASP A 173 -7.79 -4.18 -7.85
C ASP A 173 -8.12 -5.30 -6.85
N LEU A 174 -8.85 -4.98 -5.78
CA LEU A 174 -9.20 -5.99 -4.77
C LEU A 174 -10.29 -6.93 -5.33
N PRO A 175 -10.08 -8.26 -5.32
CA PRO A 175 -11.00 -9.22 -5.93
C PRO A 175 -12.36 -9.28 -5.23
N ARG A 176 -12.40 -8.89 -3.96
CA ARG A 176 -13.63 -8.81 -3.18
C ARG A 176 -13.58 -7.61 -2.24
N LEU A 177 -14.63 -6.81 -2.30
CA LEU A 177 -14.92 -5.74 -1.36
C LEU A 177 -16.03 -6.18 -0.40
N ALA A 178 -16.20 -5.41 0.68
CA ALA A 178 -17.27 -5.62 1.65
C ALA A 178 -18.39 -4.61 1.40
N ASP A 179 -19.63 -4.94 1.73
CA ASP A 179 -20.79 -4.07 1.48
C ASP A 179 -20.76 -2.77 2.32
N ASN A 180 -19.91 -2.72 3.34
CA ASN A 180 -19.61 -1.55 4.15
C ASN A 180 -18.43 -0.71 3.60
N THR A 181 -17.80 -1.09 2.49
CA THR A 181 -16.70 -0.30 1.89
C THR A 181 -17.16 1.14 1.60
N ILE A 182 -18.39 1.32 1.09
CA ILE A 182 -18.97 2.66 0.87
C ILE A 182 -19.08 3.51 2.14
N THR A 183 -19.40 2.88 3.28
CA THR A 183 -19.48 3.58 4.57
C THR A 183 -18.09 3.92 5.10
N LEU A 184 -17.09 3.05 4.90
CA LEU A 184 -15.71 3.33 5.29
C LEU A 184 -15.13 4.53 4.52
N ILE A 185 -15.36 4.60 3.20
CA ILE A 185 -14.96 5.75 2.38
C ILE A 185 -15.63 7.04 2.88
N THR A 186 -16.92 6.95 3.23
CA THR A 186 -17.67 8.08 3.78
C THR A 186 -17.12 8.52 5.14
N ASP A 187 -16.81 7.57 6.02
CA ASP A 187 -16.26 7.83 7.36
C ASP A 187 -14.86 8.45 7.27
N LEU A 188 -14.04 8.06 6.29
CA LEU A 188 -12.76 8.70 6.00
C LEU A 188 -12.92 10.19 5.64
N VAL A 189 -13.86 10.52 4.75
CA VAL A 189 -14.14 11.91 4.36
C VAL A 189 -14.64 12.73 5.55
N LEU A 190 -15.59 12.19 6.31
CA LEU A 190 -16.19 12.88 7.44
C LEU A 190 -15.20 13.12 8.57
N SER A 191 -14.29 12.17 8.82
CA SER A 191 -13.27 12.29 9.87
C SER A 191 -12.27 13.43 9.61
N GLN A 192 -12.20 13.92 8.37
CA GLN A 192 -11.33 15.02 7.96
C GLN A 192 -12.04 16.37 7.85
N TYR A 193 -13.37 16.38 7.77
CA TYR A 193 -14.16 17.60 7.65
C TYR A 193 -14.28 18.35 8.99
N PRO A 194 -14.23 19.71 9.02
CA PRO A 194 -13.97 20.63 7.92
C PRO A 194 -12.50 21.09 7.80
N HIS A 195 -11.61 20.61 8.68
CA HIS A 195 -10.32 21.26 8.95
C HIS A 195 -9.12 20.64 8.20
N LEU A 196 -9.19 19.36 7.83
CA LEU A 196 -8.10 18.65 7.14
C LEU A 196 -8.29 18.71 5.62
N GLN A 197 -7.58 17.85 4.87
CA GLN A 197 -7.61 17.79 3.41
C GLN A 197 -8.87 17.08 2.87
N TRP A 198 -10.02 17.26 3.52
CA TRP A 198 -11.25 16.54 3.19
C TRP A 198 -11.70 16.73 1.74
N LYS A 199 -11.41 17.86 1.10
CA LYS A 199 -11.71 18.09 -0.32
C LYS A 199 -10.93 17.16 -1.24
N GLN A 200 -9.62 17.05 -1.02
CA GLN A 200 -8.79 16.12 -1.77
C GLN A 200 -9.25 14.67 -1.54
N THR A 201 -9.60 14.33 -0.30
CA THR A 201 -10.16 13.00 0.01
C THR A 201 -11.50 12.75 -0.68
N VAL A 202 -12.35 13.77 -0.83
CA VAL A 202 -13.59 13.68 -1.63
C VAL A 202 -13.25 13.39 -3.09
N ASP A 203 -12.32 14.13 -3.69
CA ASP A 203 -11.91 13.95 -5.08
C ASP A 203 -11.37 12.53 -5.33
N GLU A 204 -10.50 12.05 -4.43
CA GLU A 204 -9.95 10.69 -4.47
C GLU A 204 -11.07 9.64 -4.29
N ALA A 205 -11.97 9.82 -3.32
CA ALA A 205 -13.10 8.92 -3.09
C ALA A 205 -14.04 8.84 -4.29
N VAL A 206 -14.37 9.97 -4.91
CA VAL A 206 -15.18 10.04 -6.12
C VAL A 206 -14.51 9.28 -7.26
N ALA A 207 -13.22 9.54 -7.51
CA ALA A 207 -12.46 8.85 -8.55
C ALA A 207 -12.42 7.33 -8.32
N SER A 208 -12.22 6.90 -7.07
CA SER A 208 -12.25 5.49 -6.69
C SER A 208 -13.60 4.84 -6.92
N LEU A 209 -14.71 5.51 -6.56
CA LEU A 209 -16.06 4.97 -6.76
C LEU A 209 -16.47 4.91 -8.23
N GLU A 210 -16.03 5.87 -9.04
CA GLU A 210 -16.18 5.86 -10.49
C GLU A 210 -15.57 4.59 -11.10
N ASN A 211 -14.37 4.21 -10.67
CA ASN A 211 -13.69 2.97 -11.08
C ASN A 211 -14.41 1.69 -10.62
N LEU A 212 -15.28 1.79 -9.60
CA LEU A 212 -16.04 0.66 -9.06
C LEU A 212 -17.47 0.54 -9.64
N LYS A 213 -17.91 1.43 -10.53
CA LYS A 213 -19.31 1.46 -11.04
C LYS A 213 -19.81 0.16 -11.65
N SER A 214 -18.92 -0.69 -12.18
CA SER A 214 -19.27 -1.99 -12.76
C SER A 214 -19.47 -3.09 -11.71
N ARG A 215 -19.17 -2.82 -10.44
CA ARG A 215 -19.20 -3.77 -9.33
C ARG A 215 -20.43 -3.56 -8.44
N VAL A 216 -20.80 -4.62 -7.70
CA VAL A 216 -21.98 -4.64 -6.82
C VAL A 216 -21.69 -5.19 -5.43
N ASP A 217 -20.42 -5.50 -5.13
CA ASP A 217 -19.98 -6.14 -3.89
C ASP A 217 -19.56 -5.14 -2.80
N PHE A 218 -19.41 -3.85 -3.14
CA PHE A 218 -18.88 -2.82 -2.24
C PHE A 218 -19.95 -1.97 -1.52
N TYR A 219 -21.23 -2.23 -1.79
CA TYR A 219 -22.36 -1.54 -1.17
C TYR A 219 -23.63 -2.41 -1.10
N SER A 220 -24.57 -1.99 -0.25
CA SER A 220 -25.95 -2.44 -0.24
C SER A 220 -26.88 -1.23 -0.14
N LYS A 221 -28.17 -1.39 -0.44
CA LYS A 221 -29.17 -0.31 -0.27
C LYS A 221 -29.15 0.30 1.13
N LYS A 222 -28.82 -0.50 2.14
CA LYS A 222 -28.71 -0.05 3.53
C LYS A 222 -27.48 0.84 3.71
N THR A 223 -26.31 0.41 3.23
CA THR A 223 -25.05 1.13 3.44
C THR A 223 -24.96 2.39 2.58
N VAL A 224 -25.55 2.40 1.37
CA VAL A 224 -25.73 3.64 0.57
C VAL A 224 -26.57 4.66 1.33
N LYS A 225 -27.74 4.24 1.85
CA LYS A 225 -28.64 5.15 2.58
C LYS A 225 -27.95 5.72 3.82
N GLU A 226 -27.18 4.91 4.54
CA GLU A 226 -26.38 5.35 5.68
C GLU A 226 -25.33 6.39 5.26
N ALA A 227 -24.53 6.09 4.24
CA ALA A 227 -23.51 6.98 3.72
C ALA A 227 -24.10 8.35 3.28
N CYS A 228 -25.18 8.34 2.49
CA CYS A 228 -25.87 9.57 2.07
C CYS A 228 -26.41 10.38 3.26
N LEU A 229 -26.86 9.73 4.34
CA LEU A 229 -27.31 10.44 5.55
C LEU A 229 -26.14 11.13 6.26
N LYS A 230 -25.00 10.45 6.38
CA LYS A 230 -23.81 11.02 7.03
C LYS A 230 -23.24 12.20 6.24
N LEU A 231 -23.21 12.12 4.90
CA LEU A 231 -22.67 13.18 4.03
C LEU A 231 -23.50 14.47 4.01
N LYS A 232 -24.74 14.47 4.49
CA LYS A 232 -25.53 15.72 4.65
C LYS A 232 -24.88 16.74 5.59
N ALA A 233 -23.93 16.30 6.43
CA ALA A 233 -23.14 17.19 7.27
C ALA A 233 -22.16 18.07 6.46
N ILE A 234 -21.85 17.68 5.23
CA ILE A 234 -20.93 18.39 4.32
C ILE A 234 -21.77 19.07 3.22
N PRO A 235 -21.83 20.41 3.18
CA PRO A 235 -22.51 21.14 2.12
C PRO A 235 -21.88 20.88 0.75
N ASP A 236 -22.70 20.75 -0.29
CA ASP A 236 -22.28 20.60 -1.70
C ASP A 236 -21.23 19.49 -1.91
N CYS A 237 -21.40 18.36 -1.24
CA CYS A 237 -20.48 17.22 -1.32
C CYS A 237 -20.74 16.38 -2.57
N GLU A 238 -19.84 16.45 -3.56
CA GLU A 238 -19.91 15.67 -4.82
C GLU A 238 -20.04 14.15 -4.56
N LEU A 239 -19.37 13.64 -3.52
CA LEU A 239 -19.51 12.25 -3.11
C LEU A 239 -20.98 11.91 -2.77
N GLY A 240 -21.69 12.79 -2.06
CA GLY A 240 -23.10 12.57 -1.72
C GLY A 240 -24.03 12.56 -2.94
N GLU A 241 -23.72 13.36 -3.95
CA GLU A 241 -24.43 13.36 -5.23
C GLU A 241 -24.20 12.06 -6.00
N LEU A 242 -22.94 11.61 -6.08
CA LEU A 242 -22.58 10.34 -6.71
C LEU A 242 -23.29 9.15 -6.05
N LEU A 243 -23.26 9.08 -4.71
CA LEU A 243 -23.90 7.98 -3.96
C LEU A 243 -25.41 7.94 -4.12
N SER A 244 -26.06 9.07 -4.41
CA SER A 244 -27.50 9.14 -4.63
C SER A 244 -27.93 8.51 -5.96
N ASN A 245 -26.97 8.22 -6.85
CA ASN A 245 -27.20 7.61 -8.17
C ASN A 245 -26.89 6.10 -8.21
N LEU A 246 -26.45 5.49 -7.10
CA LEU A 246 -26.23 4.05 -6.94
C LEU A 246 -27.49 3.32 -6.42
#